data_AF-A0A7S3RJS2-F1
#
_entry.id   AF-A0A7S3RJS2-F1
#
_cell.length_a   1.000
_cell.length_b   1.000
_cell.length_c   1.000
_cell.angle_alpha   90.00
_cell.angle_beta   90.00
_cell.angle_gamma   90.00
#
_symmetry.space_group_name_H-M   'P 1'
#
loop_
_entity.id
_entity.type
_entity.pdbx_description
1 polymer ?
#
loop_
_entity_poly.entity_id
_entity_poly.type
_entity_poly.pdbx_seq_one_letter_code
_entity_poly.pdbx_strand_id
1 'polypeptide(L)'
;PRPQFAQLHAELRSWEESLGEPASTLRLSADMEAGGTAAALAREEAWQQGSATFLRRLEIAYVGFEDVVCPLQLALYEVKHGLRLQAMAASPTVVAAQDGTAATDVARHAYALVTSLLRFPAAGRDGPDGRLPRLEPLLLPLPSCVGAQPAPAHAPSAGGGGKRAAPPCE
;
A
#
# COMPACT_ATOMS: atom_id res chain seq x y z
N PRO A 1 24.77 15.72 9.33
CA PRO A 1 25.69 14.57 9.06
C PRO A 1 25.00 13.56 8.15
N ARG A 2 25.68 13.07 7.09
CA ARG A 2 25.13 11.97 6.29
C ARG A 2 25.21 10.67 7.12
N PRO A 3 24.15 9.85 7.17
CA PRO A 3 24.21 8.61 7.90
C PRO A 3 25.22 7.66 7.27
N GLN A 4 25.87 6.90 8.12
CA GLN A 4 26.83 5.89 7.69
C GLN A 4 26.12 4.56 7.43
N PHE A 5 26.65 3.75 6.53
CA PHE A 5 26.09 2.42 6.24
C PHE A 5 26.00 1.53 7.50
N ALA A 6 26.95 1.65 8.42
CA ALA A 6 26.92 0.95 9.70
C ALA A 6 25.69 1.30 10.55
N GLN A 7 25.18 2.53 10.45
CA GLN A 7 23.96 2.95 11.14
C GLN A 7 22.72 2.33 10.52
N LEU A 8 22.65 2.28 9.18
CA LEU A 8 21.59 1.56 8.46
C LEU A 8 21.56 0.11 8.91
N HIS A 9 22.70 -0.59 8.83
CA HIS A 9 22.79 -1.99 9.23
C HIS A 9 22.38 -2.23 10.69
N ALA A 10 22.80 -1.37 11.62
CA ALA A 10 22.39 -1.47 13.02
C ALA A 10 20.87 -1.27 13.21
N GLU A 11 20.29 -0.33 12.46
CA GLU A 11 18.84 -0.07 12.49
C GLU A 11 18.05 -1.24 11.88
N LEU A 12 18.52 -1.83 10.78
CA LEU A 12 17.93 -3.04 10.20
C LEU A 12 17.93 -4.20 11.18
N ARG A 13 19.08 -4.46 11.84
CA ARG A 13 19.19 -5.51 12.85
C ARG A 13 18.25 -5.28 14.03
N SER A 14 18.17 -4.04 14.52
CA SER A 14 17.24 -3.69 15.60
C SER A 14 15.77 -3.89 15.19
N TRP A 15 15.44 -3.65 13.92
CA TRP A 15 14.10 -3.89 13.40
C TRP A 15 13.81 -5.39 13.26
N GLU A 16 14.75 -6.19 12.74
CA GLU A 16 14.64 -7.66 12.61
C GLU A 16 14.47 -8.33 13.98
N GLU A 17 15.17 -7.87 15.01
CA GLU A 17 15.06 -8.38 16.38
C GLU A 17 13.75 -7.99 17.08
N SER A 18 12.98 -7.06 16.50
CA SER A 18 11.72 -6.59 17.07
C SER A 18 10.52 -6.93 16.21
N LEU A 19 10.23 -6.10 15.20
CA LEU A 19 9.01 -6.18 14.42
C LEU A 19 9.17 -7.05 13.16
N GLY A 20 10.42 -7.22 12.71
CA GLY A 20 10.80 -8.02 11.56
C GLY A 20 11.08 -9.49 11.86
N GLU A 21 10.90 -9.93 13.11
CA GLU A 21 11.19 -11.30 13.50
C GLU A 21 10.28 -12.27 12.71
N PRO A 22 10.84 -13.18 11.89
CA PRO A 22 10.01 -14.03 11.01
C PRO A 22 9.00 -14.88 11.77
N ALA A 23 9.37 -15.37 12.96
CA ALA A 23 8.50 -16.16 13.82
C ALA A 23 7.27 -15.35 14.28
N SER A 24 7.45 -14.07 14.57
CA SER A 24 6.37 -13.18 14.99
C SER A 24 5.38 -12.90 13.85
N THR A 25 5.87 -12.66 12.63
CA THR A 25 5.03 -12.47 11.44
C THR A 25 4.27 -13.74 11.07
N LEU A 26 4.93 -14.90 11.09
CA LEU A 26 4.28 -16.19 10.81
C LEU A 26 3.24 -16.55 11.86
N ARG A 27 3.50 -16.26 13.13
CA ARG A 27 2.52 -16.50 14.20
C ARG A 27 1.31 -15.58 14.07
N LEU A 28 1.52 -14.31 13.75
CA LEU A 28 0.44 -13.37 13.46
C LEU A 28 -0.43 -13.85 12.28
N SER A 29 0.21 -14.34 11.23
CA SER A 29 -0.46 -14.95 10.07
C SER A 29 -1.31 -16.16 10.47
N ALA A 30 -0.73 -17.11 11.20
CA ALA A 30 -1.45 -18.29 11.69
C ALA A 30 -2.62 -17.93 12.62
N ASP A 31 -2.44 -16.93 13.48
CA ASP A 31 -3.51 -16.44 14.38
C ASP A 31 -4.68 -15.83 13.59
N MET A 32 -4.43 -15.23 12.42
CA MET A 32 -5.48 -14.74 11.52
C MET A 32 -6.17 -15.90 10.78
N GLU A 33 -5.42 -16.89 10.32
CA GLU A 33 -5.97 -18.10 9.66
C GLU A 33 -6.84 -18.94 10.60
N ALA A 34 -6.48 -19.02 11.89
CA ALA A 34 -7.23 -19.76 12.91
C ALA A 34 -8.57 -19.13 13.32
N GLY A 35 -9.03 -18.07 12.62
CA GLY A 35 -10.32 -17.43 12.87
C GLY A 35 -10.24 -15.97 13.30
N GLY A 36 -9.11 -15.29 13.08
CA GLY A 36 -9.09 -13.83 13.00
C GLY A 36 -9.59 -13.10 14.23
N THR A 37 -9.14 -13.49 15.42
CA THR A 37 -9.61 -12.86 16.66
C THR A 37 -9.36 -11.35 16.63
N ALA A 38 -10.21 -10.56 17.31
CA ALA A 38 -10.01 -9.12 17.44
C ALA A 38 -8.60 -8.75 17.95
N ALA A 39 -8.00 -9.61 18.79
CA ALA A 39 -6.63 -9.46 19.27
C ALA A 39 -5.57 -9.72 18.18
N ALA A 40 -5.80 -10.66 17.26
CA ALA A 40 -4.92 -10.86 16.10
C ALA A 40 -4.98 -9.67 15.15
N LEU A 41 -6.18 -9.17 14.85
CA LEU A 41 -6.38 -7.98 14.00
C LEU A 41 -5.76 -6.72 14.62
N ALA A 42 -5.88 -6.53 15.94
CA ALA A 42 -5.24 -5.41 16.62
C ALA A 42 -3.70 -5.50 16.59
N ARG A 43 -3.13 -6.71 16.69
CA ARG A 43 -1.69 -6.92 16.53
C ARG A 43 -1.23 -6.68 15.09
N GLU A 44 -2.04 -7.07 14.11
CA GLU A 44 -1.78 -6.77 12.70
C GLU A 44 -1.74 -5.27 12.46
N GLU A 45 -2.74 -4.52 12.93
CA GLU A 45 -2.77 -3.06 12.78
C GLU A 45 -1.55 -2.40 13.47
N ALA A 46 -1.17 -2.86 14.66
CA ALA A 46 0.04 -2.39 15.34
C ALA A 46 1.31 -2.70 14.53
N TRP A 47 1.40 -3.89 13.94
CA TRP A 47 2.50 -4.30 13.08
C TRP A 47 2.56 -3.43 11.80
N GLN A 48 1.41 -3.13 11.19
CA GLN A 48 1.32 -2.23 10.02
C GLN A 48 1.83 -0.83 10.35
N GLN A 49 1.42 -0.27 11.49
CA GLN A 49 1.81 1.07 11.93
C GLN A 49 3.31 1.14 12.27
N GLY A 50 3.84 0.11 12.94
CA GLY A 50 5.27 0.00 13.24
C GLY A 50 6.10 -0.08 11.95
N SER A 51 5.69 -0.95 11.02
CA SER A 51 6.32 -1.08 9.70
C SER A 51 6.27 0.20 8.88
N ALA A 52 5.14 0.92 8.87
CA ALA A 52 5.02 2.20 8.16
C ALA A 52 5.96 3.27 8.72
N THR A 53 6.11 3.31 10.05
CA THR A 53 7.04 4.23 10.72
C THR A 53 8.48 3.93 10.34
N PHE A 54 8.86 2.65 10.34
CA PHE A 54 10.19 2.20 9.92
C PHE A 54 10.47 2.50 8.44
N LEU A 55 9.53 2.20 7.54
CA LEU A 55 9.67 2.48 6.11
C LEU A 55 9.88 3.98 5.82
N ARG A 56 9.10 4.85 6.46
CA ARG A 56 9.26 6.31 6.34
C ARG A 56 10.62 6.76 6.89
N ARG A 57 11.07 6.17 7.98
CA ARG A 57 12.38 6.46 8.57
C ARG A 57 13.50 6.06 7.60
N LEU A 58 13.40 4.89 6.96
CA LEU A 58 14.36 4.44 5.96
C LEU A 58 14.45 5.40 4.77
N GLU A 59 13.30 5.81 4.24
CA GLU A 59 13.19 6.73 3.10
C GLU A 59 13.84 8.09 3.40
N ILE A 60 13.60 8.65 4.59
CA ILE A 60 14.09 9.99 4.94
C ILE A 60 15.57 9.97 5.33
N ALA A 61 16.00 8.99 6.13
CA ALA A 61 17.33 8.97 6.68
C ALA A 61 18.37 8.45 5.67
N TYR A 62 18.02 7.45 4.85
CA TYR A 62 19.00 6.66 4.09
C TYR A 62 18.89 6.81 2.58
N VAL A 63 18.50 8.00 2.09
CA VAL A 63 18.41 8.34 0.64
C VAL A 63 19.67 8.02 -0.15
N GLY A 64 20.85 7.97 0.49
CA GLY A 64 22.12 7.61 -0.16
C GLY A 64 22.36 6.11 -0.38
N PHE A 65 21.45 5.24 0.05
CA PHE A 65 21.57 3.78 0.00
C PHE A 65 20.37 3.12 -0.70
N GLU A 66 19.90 3.71 -1.80
CA GLU A 66 18.70 3.26 -2.52
C GLU A 66 18.79 1.81 -3.03
N ASP A 67 20.00 1.36 -3.35
CA ASP A 67 20.32 -0.01 -3.75
C ASP A 67 19.97 -1.05 -2.68
N VAL A 68 19.95 -0.63 -1.41
CA VAL A 68 19.55 -1.47 -0.27
C VAL A 68 18.15 -1.14 0.21
N VAL A 69 17.84 0.16 0.33
CA VAL A 69 16.56 0.63 0.90
C VAL A 69 15.40 0.28 -0.01
N CYS A 70 15.52 0.46 -1.33
CA CYS A 70 14.43 0.19 -2.27
C CYS A 70 13.96 -1.27 -2.26
N PRO A 71 14.83 -2.29 -2.44
CA PRO A 71 14.40 -3.69 -2.39
C PRO A 71 13.83 -4.07 -1.02
N LEU A 72 14.38 -3.52 0.07
CA LEU A 72 13.84 -3.77 1.41
C LEU A 72 12.43 -3.18 1.58
N GLN A 73 12.20 -1.96 1.09
CA GLN A 73 10.88 -1.34 1.11
C GLN A 73 9.86 -2.18 0.34
N LEU A 74 10.24 -2.66 -0.85
CA LEU A 74 9.37 -3.53 -1.67
C LEU A 74 9.02 -4.81 -0.93
N ALA A 75 10.01 -5.52 -0.38
CA ALA A 75 9.78 -6.73 0.39
C ALA A 75 8.85 -6.48 1.59
N LEU A 76 9.03 -5.37 2.31
CA LEU A 76 8.15 -4.99 3.41
C LEU A 76 6.74 -4.64 2.96
N TYR A 77 6.57 -3.97 1.82
CA TYR A 77 5.25 -3.72 1.26
C TYR A 77 4.53 -5.02 0.86
N GLU A 78 5.25 -6.00 0.34
CA GLU A 78 4.70 -7.33 0.05
C GLU A 78 4.20 -8.03 1.32
N VAL A 79 5.00 -8.05 2.39
CA VAL A 79 4.60 -8.63 3.68
C VAL A 79 3.40 -7.88 4.28
N LYS A 80 3.43 -6.54 4.25
CA LYS A 80 2.31 -5.70 4.69
C LYS A 80 1.03 -6.03 3.94
N HIS A 81 1.12 -6.16 2.62
CA HIS A 81 -0.03 -6.48 1.79
C HIS A 81 -0.56 -7.89 2.07
N GLY A 82 0.33 -8.88 2.18
CA GLY A 82 -0.02 -10.26 2.50
C GLY A 82 -0.77 -10.39 3.83
N LEU A 83 -0.25 -9.76 4.90
CA LEU A 83 -0.93 -9.75 6.20
C LEU A 83 -2.30 -9.07 6.14
N ARG A 84 -2.42 -7.96 5.39
CA ARG A 84 -3.70 -7.27 5.24
C ARG A 84 -4.73 -8.10 4.48
N LEU A 85 -4.30 -8.84 3.46
CA LEU A 85 -5.15 -9.78 2.73
C LEU A 85 -5.62 -10.93 3.63
N GLN A 86 -4.75 -11.47 4.49
CA GLN A 86 -5.13 -12.47 5.49
C GLN A 86 -6.12 -11.91 6.53
N ALA A 87 -5.90 -10.68 7.00
CA ALA A 87 -6.85 -10.00 7.88
C ALA A 87 -8.23 -9.81 7.22
N MET A 88 -8.25 -9.47 5.92
CA MET A 88 -9.49 -9.38 5.15
C MET A 88 -10.17 -10.74 4.96
N ALA A 89 -9.41 -11.81 4.72
CA ALA A 89 -9.93 -13.16 4.62
C ALA A 89 -10.60 -13.62 5.94
N ALA A 90 -10.02 -13.21 7.06
CA ALA A 90 -10.56 -13.41 8.40
C ALA A 90 -11.79 -12.55 8.74
N SER A 91 -12.18 -11.60 7.88
CA SER A 91 -13.31 -10.72 8.18
C SER A 91 -14.65 -11.48 8.18
N PRO A 92 -15.59 -11.15 9.07
CA PRO A 92 -16.89 -11.83 9.15
C PRO A 92 -17.65 -11.85 7.81
N THR A 93 -17.50 -10.80 7.01
CA THR A 93 -18.12 -10.69 5.69
C THR A 93 -17.58 -11.73 4.71
N VAL A 94 -16.26 -11.92 4.69
CA VAL A 94 -15.59 -12.87 3.79
C VAL A 94 -15.80 -14.30 4.28
N VAL A 95 -15.74 -14.54 5.59
CA VAL A 95 -16.04 -15.84 6.20
C VAL A 95 -17.49 -16.26 5.93
N ALA A 96 -18.47 -15.36 6.13
CA ALA A 96 -19.86 -15.67 5.81
C ALA A 96 -20.07 -15.98 4.32
N ALA A 97 -19.31 -15.31 3.44
CA ALA A 97 -19.35 -15.60 2.00
C ALA A 97 -18.71 -16.94 1.65
N GLN A 98 -17.62 -17.31 2.32
CA GLN A 98 -16.97 -18.61 2.20
C GLN A 98 -17.90 -19.75 2.65
N ASP A 99 -18.61 -19.57 3.76
CA ASP A 99 -19.56 -20.55 4.31
C ASP A 99 -20.89 -20.61 3.55
N GLY A 100 -21.05 -19.80 2.49
CA GLY A 100 -22.27 -19.73 1.70
C GLY A 100 -23.47 -19.11 2.44
N THR A 101 -23.22 -18.46 3.58
CA THR A 101 -24.23 -17.81 4.42
C THR A 101 -24.40 -16.32 4.14
N ALA A 102 -23.56 -15.73 3.29
CA ALA A 102 -23.62 -14.32 2.95
C ALA A 102 -24.88 -13.95 2.14
N ALA A 103 -25.60 -12.93 2.60
CA ALA A 103 -26.82 -12.43 1.98
C ALA A 103 -26.58 -11.54 0.74
N THR A 104 -25.36 -11.03 0.52
CA THR A 104 -25.08 -9.98 -0.48
C THR A 104 -24.11 -10.42 -1.58
N ASP A 105 -24.32 -9.96 -2.81
CA ASP A 105 -23.38 -10.15 -3.93
C ASP A 105 -22.00 -9.55 -3.63
N VAL A 106 -21.96 -8.46 -2.86
CA VAL A 106 -20.73 -7.77 -2.46
C VAL A 106 -19.82 -8.66 -1.62
N ALA A 107 -20.39 -9.40 -0.66
CA ALA A 107 -19.62 -10.32 0.19
C ALA A 107 -19.03 -11.49 -0.63
N ARG A 108 -19.81 -12.05 -1.56
CA ARG A 108 -19.34 -13.08 -2.50
C ARG A 108 -18.23 -12.56 -3.42
N HIS A 109 -18.35 -11.33 -3.92
CA HIS A 109 -17.32 -10.71 -4.74
C HIS A 109 -16.04 -10.44 -3.94
N ALA A 110 -16.15 -9.93 -2.71
CA ALA A 110 -15.03 -9.71 -1.81
C ALA A 110 -14.29 -11.02 -1.51
N TYR A 111 -15.02 -12.11 -1.22
CA TYR A 111 -14.44 -13.44 -1.06
C TYR A 111 -13.71 -13.91 -2.31
N ALA A 112 -14.32 -13.80 -3.50
CA ALA A 112 -13.68 -14.20 -4.75
C ALA A 112 -12.38 -13.40 -5.04
N LEU A 113 -12.39 -12.10 -4.74
CA LEU A 113 -11.24 -11.22 -4.90
C LEU A 113 -10.12 -11.58 -3.92
N VAL A 114 -10.44 -11.74 -2.63
CA VAL A 114 -9.45 -12.14 -1.60
C VAL A 114 -8.84 -13.50 -1.94
N THR A 115 -9.68 -14.47 -2.34
CA THR A 115 -9.21 -15.81 -2.76
C THR A 115 -8.31 -15.74 -4.00
N SER A 116 -8.65 -14.87 -4.96
CA SER A 116 -7.82 -14.64 -6.15
C SER A 116 -6.47 -14.03 -5.79
N LEU A 117 -6.44 -13.06 -4.88
CA LEU A 117 -5.22 -12.35 -4.49
C LEU A 117 -4.30 -13.22 -3.61
N LEU A 118 -4.88 -14.12 -2.81
CA LEU A 118 -4.14 -15.10 -2.01
C LEU A 118 -3.63 -16.28 -2.86
N ARG A 119 -4.16 -16.49 -4.07
CA ARG A 119 -3.68 -17.52 -4.98
C ARG A 119 -2.36 -17.09 -5.62
N PHE A 120 -1.25 -17.44 -4.99
CA PHE A 120 0.04 -17.41 -5.67
C PHE A 120 0.05 -18.47 -6.79
N PRO A 121 0.49 -18.13 -8.02
CA PRO A 121 0.71 -19.12 -9.06
C PRO A 121 1.84 -20.05 -8.62
N ALA A 122 1.48 -21.21 -8.07
CA ALA A 122 2.44 -22.24 -7.72
C ALA A 122 2.88 -22.94 -9.01
N ALA A 123 4.18 -22.95 -9.28
CA ALA A 123 4.76 -23.67 -10.42
C ALA A 123 4.28 -25.13 -10.41
N GLY A 124 3.41 -25.49 -11.36
CA GLY A 124 2.93 -26.86 -11.57
C GLY A 124 1.52 -27.21 -11.08
N ARG A 125 0.74 -26.28 -10.49
CA ARG A 125 -0.66 -26.56 -10.08
C ARG A 125 -1.74 -26.03 -11.03
N ASP A 126 -1.38 -25.17 -11.98
CA ASP A 126 -2.30 -24.63 -12.97
C ASP A 126 -2.16 -25.41 -14.29
N GLY A 127 -2.95 -26.48 -14.42
CA GLY A 127 -3.13 -27.22 -15.66
C GLY A 127 -3.89 -26.41 -16.74
N PRO A 128 -4.02 -26.96 -17.96
CA PRO A 128 -4.35 -26.23 -19.20
C PRO A 128 -5.74 -25.57 -19.25
N ASP A 129 -6.60 -25.76 -18.25
CA ASP A 129 -7.92 -25.12 -18.18
C ASP A 129 -7.91 -23.74 -17.48
N GLY A 130 -6.75 -23.30 -16.97
CA GLY A 130 -6.16 -21.97 -17.11
C GLY A 130 -6.97 -20.67 -16.91
N ARG A 131 -8.21 -20.71 -16.41
CA ARG A 131 -8.98 -19.49 -16.12
C ARG A 131 -8.53 -18.89 -14.79
N LEU A 132 -7.35 -18.26 -14.81
CA LEU A 132 -7.02 -17.22 -13.86
C LEU A 132 -8.14 -16.16 -13.94
N PRO A 133 -8.71 -15.70 -12.81
CA PRO A 133 -9.47 -14.45 -12.82
C PRO A 133 -8.57 -13.39 -13.46
N ARG A 134 -9.08 -12.68 -14.47
CA ARG A 134 -8.31 -11.66 -15.18
C ARG A 134 -7.88 -10.61 -14.17
N LEU A 135 -6.60 -10.63 -13.81
CA LEU A 135 -5.95 -9.62 -12.96
C LEU A 135 -5.68 -8.32 -13.72
N GLU A 136 -5.91 -8.32 -15.05
CA GLU A 136 -5.80 -7.15 -15.95
C GLU A 136 -6.47 -5.88 -15.42
N PRO A 137 -7.65 -5.91 -14.76
CA PRO A 137 -8.27 -4.71 -14.19
C PRO A 137 -7.53 -4.16 -12.95
N LEU A 138 -6.74 -5.00 -12.27
CA LEU A 138 -5.98 -4.64 -11.06
C LEU A 138 -4.56 -4.16 -11.38
N LEU A 139 -4.06 -4.49 -12.58
CA LEU A 139 -2.75 -4.04 -13.09
C LEU A 139 -2.84 -2.74 -13.86
N LEU A 140 -4.00 -2.07 -13.87
CA LEU A 140 -4.09 -0.71 -14.38
C LEU A 140 -3.13 0.17 -13.58
N PRO A 141 -2.31 1.00 -14.25
CA PRO A 141 -1.45 1.94 -13.56
C PRO A 141 -2.32 2.76 -12.61
N LEU A 142 -1.96 2.78 -11.33
CA LEU A 142 -2.49 3.78 -10.40
C LEU A 142 -2.35 5.14 -11.09
N PRO A 143 -3.38 6.01 -11.05
CA PRO A 143 -3.29 7.33 -11.65
C PRO A 143 -2.01 7.96 -11.11
N SER A 144 -1.05 8.15 -12.01
CA SER A 144 0.24 8.74 -11.71
C SER A 144 -0.03 10.01 -10.92
N CYS A 145 0.67 10.20 -9.81
CA CYS A 145 0.67 11.46 -9.06
C CYS A 145 1.34 12.58 -9.88
N VAL A 146 0.90 12.79 -11.13
CA VAL A 146 1.15 13.96 -11.94
C VAL A 146 -0.07 14.86 -11.73
N GLY A 147 -0.14 15.37 -10.52
CA GLY A 147 -1.17 16.27 -10.02
C GLY A 147 -0.58 17.32 -9.08
N ALA A 148 0.72 17.59 -9.17
CA ALA A 148 1.24 18.89 -8.74
C ALA A 148 0.88 19.89 -9.85
N GLN A 149 -0.37 20.34 -9.82
CA GLN A 149 -0.81 21.46 -10.62
C GLN A 149 0.03 22.67 -10.20
N PRO A 150 0.87 23.26 -11.07
CA PRO A 150 1.56 24.49 -10.73
C PRO A 150 0.51 25.58 -10.49
N ALA A 151 0.68 26.30 -9.38
CA ALA A 151 -0.19 27.42 -9.00
C ALA A 151 -0.42 28.36 -10.20
N PRO A 152 -1.66 28.85 -10.42
CA PRO A 152 -1.91 29.77 -11.52
C PRO A 152 -1.12 31.07 -11.29
N ALA A 153 -0.16 31.31 -12.18
CA ALA A 153 0.53 32.57 -12.29
C ALA A 153 -0.49 33.69 -12.52
N HIS A 154 -0.41 34.74 -11.69
CA HIS A 154 -1.04 36.02 -11.96
C HIS A 154 -0.61 36.50 -13.35
N ALA A 155 -1.55 36.52 -14.30
CA ALA A 155 -1.42 37.30 -15.52
C ALA A 155 -2.37 38.52 -15.43
N PRO A 156 -1.93 39.71 -15.86
CA PRO A 156 -2.69 40.95 -15.75
C PRO A 156 -3.78 40.98 -16.84
N SER A 157 -5.02 41.25 -16.45
CA SER A 157 -6.09 41.48 -17.44
C SER A 157 -6.08 42.93 -17.89
N ALA A 158 -5.81 43.09 -19.17
CA ALA A 158 -5.85 44.33 -19.92
C ALA A 158 -7.27 44.90 -20.07
N GLY A 159 -7.34 46.23 -20.13
CA GLY A 159 -7.99 46.95 -21.23
C GLY A 159 -9.46 46.70 -21.50
N GLY A 160 -10.32 47.57 -20.95
CA GLY A 160 -11.69 47.80 -21.43
C GLY A 160 -12.00 49.29 -21.34
N GLY A 161 -11.98 49.98 -22.50
CA GLY A 161 -12.06 51.43 -22.60
C GLY A 161 -13.45 52.04 -22.37
N GLY A 162 -13.45 53.32 -21.99
CA GLY A 162 -14.68 54.08 -21.81
C GLY A 162 -14.48 55.58 -21.52
N LYS A 163 -14.16 56.35 -22.57
CA LYS A 163 -14.48 57.78 -22.80
C LYS A 163 -14.17 58.83 -21.72
N ARG A 164 -13.30 59.82 -22.04
CA ARG A 164 -13.70 61.21 -22.37
C ARG A 164 -12.49 62.14 -22.64
N ALA A 165 -12.63 62.88 -23.74
CA ALA A 165 -12.26 64.27 -24.01
C ALA A 165 -10.82 64.79 -23.75
N ALA A 166 -10.20 65.21 -24.86
CA ALA A 166 -9.12 66.20 -25.00
C ALA A 166 -9.60 67.62 -24.59
N PRO A 167 -8.81 68.73 -24.68
CA PRO A 167 -7.50 68.92 -25.34
C PRO A 167 -6.54 69.85 -24.52
N PRO A 168 -5.63 70.65 -25.11
CA PRO A 168 -4.18 70.54 -24.90
C PRO A 168 -3.58 71.76 -24.16
N CYS A 169 -2.27 71.76 -23.92
CA CYS A 169 -1.36 72.89 -24.22
C CYS A 169 0.06 72.64 -23.64
N GLU A 170 1.03 72.91 -24.53
CA GLU A 170 2.42 73.36 -24.35
C GLU A 170 3.38 72.63 -23.38
#